data_AF-A0A7S2Z7C7-F1
#
_entry.id   AF-A0A7S2Z7C7-F1
#
_cell.length_a   1.000
_cell.length_b   1.000
_cell.length_c   1.000
_cell.angle_alpha   90.00
_cell.angle_beta   90.00
_cell.angle_gamma   90.00
#
_symmetry.space_group_name_H-M   'P 1'
#
loop_
_entity.id
_entity.type
_entity.pdbx_description
1 polymer ?
#
loop_
_entity_poly.entity_id
_entity_poly.type
_entity_poly.pdbx_seq_one_letter_code
_entity_poly.pdbx_strand_id
1 'polypeptide(L)'
;DNVMPRLNAASSSSSSSSSHHKPVHLLGVGDEASIRLAATKGLDTFDSCFPTRIGRHGTALVHHQEGAEGGNNDGRGDDASTYKGSGRINITNRRFKTQYREVLDPTCDCHVCRQGFSRAYLHHLFKAREPLGHQLLAIHNLRYMNNLMARIRSAIWRDEI
;
A
#
# COMPACT_ATOMS: atom_id res chain seq x y z
N ASP A 1 -22.52 -13.49 3.17
CA ASP A 1 -22.46 -13.01 4.56
C ASP A 1 -21.59 -11.77 4.68
N ASN A 2 -22.27 -10.65 4.81
CA ASN A 2 -21.79 -9.29 4.60
C ASN A 2 -21.39 -8.70 5.96
N VAL A 3 -20.10 -8.70 6.31
CA VAL A 3 -19.61 -8.09 7.55
C VAL A 3 -19.13 -6.68 7.24
N MET A 4 -20.08 -5.79 6.98
CA MET A 4 -19.91 -4.36 7.17
C MET A 4 -20.32 -4.05 8.62
N PRO A 5 -19.47 -3.47 9.47
CA PRO A 5 -19.90 -2.99 10.77
C PRO A 5 -20.94 -1.90 10.54
N ARG A 6 -22.08 -1.99 11.24
CA ARG A 6 -23.18 -1.03 11.14
C ARG A 6 -22.69 0.38 11.48
N LEU A 7 -22.49 1.19 10.45
CA LEU A 7 -22.49 2.65 10.56
C LEU A 7 -23.96 3.07 10.73
N ASN A 8 -24.41 3.24 11.98
CA ASN A 8 -25.55 4.09 12.36
C ASN A 8 -25.79 4.01 13.87
N ALA A 9 -25.36 5.05 14.60
CA ALA A 9 -26.07 5.64 15.75
C ALA A 9 -25.22 6.76 16.35
N ALA A 10 -25.31 7.97 15.80
CA ALA A 10 -24.90 9.18 16.50
C ALA A 10 -25.86 10.32 16.15
N SER A 11 -27.09 10.20 16.63
CA SER A 11 -28.00 11.35 16.77
C SER A 11 -28.55 11.35 18.20
N SER A 12 -28.19 12.42 18.91
CA SER A 12 -28.83 13.02 20.10
C SER A 12 -28.98 12.17 21.39
N SER A 13 -28.12 12.45 22.39
CA SER A 13 -28.53 12.86 23.75
C SER A 13 -27.31 13.12 24.65
N SER A 14 -27.33 14.25 25.35
CA SER A 14 -26.28 14.75 26.23
C SER A 14 -26.11 13.88 27.48
N SER A 15 -24.87 13.50 27.82
CA SER A 15 -24.44 13.14 29.18
C SER A 15 -22.92 13.24 29.27
N SER A 16 -22.44 14.25 29.96
CA SER A 16 -21.04 14.48 30.31
C SER A 16 -20.49 13.34 31.17
N SER A 17 -19.76 12.42 30.54
CA SER A 17 -18.71 11.60 31.14
C SER A 17 -17.60 11.56 30.10
N SER A 18 -16.33 11.70 30.48
CA SER A 18 -15.21 11.71 29.54
C SER A 18 -15.05 10.32 28.90
N SER A 19 -15.87 10.02 27.90
CA SER A 19 -15.81 8.78 27.14
C SER A 19 -14.70 8.91 26.10
N HIS A 20 -13.48 8.52 26.46
CA HIS A 20 -12.37 8.43 25.51
C HIS A 20 -12.79 7.60 24.29
N HIS A 21 -12.61 8.16 23.08
CA HIS A 21 -12.78 7.44 21.82
C HIS A 21 -11.91 6.18 21.85
N LYS A 22 -12.53 5.00 21.69
CA LYS A 22 -11.79 3.73 21.62
C LYS A 22 -11.28 3.54 20.19
N PRO A 23 -10.01 3.16 19.99
CA PRO A 23 -9.49 2.89 18.67
C PRO A 23 -10.29 1.81 17.94
N VAL A 24 -10.62 2.04 16.66
CA VAL A 24 -11.29 1.10 15.77
C VAL A 24 -10.27 0.45 14.85
N HIS A 25 -10.25 -0.88 14.82
CA HIS A 25 -9.32 -1.68 14.02
C HIS A 25 -10.02 -2.34 12.83
N LEU A 26 -9.45 -2.22 11.63
CA LEU A 26 -9.95 -2.87 10.41
C LEU A 26 -9.05 -4.03 10.00
N LEU A 27 -9.64 -5.22 9.89
CA LEU A 27 -8.91 -6.42 9.54
C LEU A 27 -8.85 -6.68 8.03
N GLY A 28 -7.66 -7.04 7.53
CA GLY A 28 -7.50 -7.64 6.20
C GLY A 28 -7.58 -6.68 5.01
N VAL A 29 -7.37 -5.38 5.24
CA VAL A 29 -7.37 -4.36 4.17
C VAL A 29 -5.94 -3.91 3.89
N GLY A 30 -5.53 -3.93 2.63
CA GLY A 30 -4.14 -3.68 2.24
C GLY A 30 -3.93 -2.83 0.99
N ASP A 31 -4.98 -2.49 0.25
CA ASP A 31 -4.93 -1.55 -0.86
C ASP A 31 -5.05 -0.11 -0.37
N GLU A 32 -4.43 0.81 -1.10
CA GLU A 32 -4.34 2.21 -0.68
C GLU A 32 -5.70 2.92 -0.67
N ALA A 33 -6.56 2.65 -1.65
CA ALA A 33 -7.86 3.29 -1.77
C ALA A 33 -8.75 2.96 -0.56
N SER A 34 -8.86 1.67 -0.21
CA SER A 34 -9.66 1.22 0.93
C SER A 34 -9.10 1.73 2.26
N ILE A 35 -7.78 1.77 2.43
CA ILE A 35 -7.14 2.33 3.64
C ILE A 35 -7.48 3.81 3.80
N ARG A 36 -7.36 4.60 2.73
CA ARG A 36 -7.68 6.04 2.76
C ARG A 36 -9.15 6.25 3.09
N LEU A 37 -10.05 5.54 2.42
CA LEU A 37 -11.49 5.63 2.66
C LEU A 37 -11.86 5.20 4.09
N ALA A 38 -11.18 4.20 4.64
CA ALA A 38 -11.41 3.78 6.01
C ALA A 38 -10.91 4.83 7.01
N ALA A 39 -9.77 5.47 6.75
CA ALA A 39 -9.26 6.54 7.59
C ALA A 39 -10.23 7.73 7.65
N THR A 40 -10.83 8.16 6.53
CA THR A 40 -11.83 9.24 6.52
C THR A 40 -13.14 8.87 7.22
N LYS A 41 -13.39 7.58 7.42
CA LYS A 41 -14.53 7.06 8.19
C LYS A 41 -14.23 6.86 9.68
N GLY A 42 -13.06 7.29 10.16
CA GLY A 42 -12.68 7.22 11.57
C GLY A 42 -12.13 5.86 12.01
N LEU A 43 -11.54 5.08 11.10
CA LEU A 43 -10.81 3.86 11.47
C LEU A 43 -9.33 4.18 11.74
N ASP A 44 -8.82 3.67 12.86
CA ASP A 44 -7.53 4.10 13.42
C ASP A 44 -6.36 3.19 13.03
N THR A 45 -6.61 1.88 12.94
CA THR A 45 -5.55 0.87 12.76
C THR A 45 -5.94 -0.20 11.76
N PHE A 46 -4.93 -0.75 11.07
CA PHE A 46 -5.09 -1.70 9.96
C PHE A 46 -4.09 -2.84 10.08
N ASP A 47 -4.49 -4.05 9.74
CA ASP A 47 -3.57 -5.16 9.52
C ASP A 47 -3.72 -5.72 8.10
N SER A 48 -2.60 -6.15 7.51
CA SER A 48 -2.64 -6.81 6.22
C SER A 48 -1.38 -7.61 5.93
N CYS A 49 -1.58 -8.84 5.50
CA CYS A 49 -0.53 -9.63 4.85
C CYS A 49 -0.34 -9.26 3.37
N PHE A 50 -1.18 -8.39 2.80
CA PHE A 50 -1.12 -7.99 1.40
C PHE A 50 0.27 -7.55 0.91
N PRO A 51 0.95 -6.55 1.52
CA PRO A 51 2.22 -6.03 0.99
C PRO A 51 3.32 -7.09 0.92
N THR A 52 3.38 -7.99 1.90
CA THR A 52 4.38 -9.07 1.92
C THR A 52 3.97 -10.24 1.02
N ARG A 53 2.66 -10.54 0.92
CA ARG A 53 2.12 -11.55 0.00
C ARG A 53 2.46 -11.20 -1.45
N ILE A 54 2.13 -10.00 -1.90
CA ILE A 54 2.40 -9.60 -3.29
C ILE A 54 3.90 -9.47 -3.58
N GLY A 55 4.70 -9.08 -2.57
CA GLY A 55 6.15 -9.00 -2.69
C GLY A 55 6.79 -10.37 -2.96
N ARG A 56 6.30 -11.43 -2.31
CA ARG A 56 6.72 -12.82 -2.60
C ARG A 56 6.39 -13.27 -4.02
N HIS A 57 5.42 -12.64 -4.66
CA HIS A 57 5.03 -12.95 -6.04
C HIS A 57 5.60 -11.95 -7.07
N GLY A 58 6.56 -11.11 -6.66
CA GLY A 58 7.28 -10.22 -7.57
C GLY A 58 6.64 -8.85 -7.80
N THR A 59 5.56 -8.53 -7.07
CA THR A 59 4.89 -7.24 -7.22
C THR A 59 5.38 -6.24 -6.18
N ALA A 60 5.86 -5.09 -6.65
CA ALA A 60 6.24 -3.95 -5.84
C ALA A 60 5.19 -2.82 -5.92
N LEU A 61 4.91 -2.18 -4.79
CA LEU A 61 4.09 -0.96 -4.68
C LEU A 61 4.96 0.26 -4.99
N VAL A 62 4.49 1.21 -5.81
CA VAL A 62 5.27 2.40 -6.25
C VAL A 62 4.42 3.68 -6.24
N HIS A 63 5.04 4.84 -6.00
CA HIS A 63 4.34 6.13 -5.84
C HIS A 63 4.06 6.90 -7.13
N HIS A 64 4.58 6.45 -8.28
CA HIS A 64 4.33 7.01 -9.59
C HIS A 64 4.54 5.93 -10.65
N GLN A 65 3.78 5.95 -11.74
CA GLN A 65 3.96 4.97 -12.81
C GLN A 65 4.28 5.63 -14.15
N GLU A 66 5.47 5.35 -14.65
CA GLU A 66 5.65 5.10 -16.07
C GLU A 66 5.25 3.64 -16.33
N GLY A 67 4.19 3.41 -17.11
CA GLY A 67 3.76 2.07 -17.52
C GLY A 67 3.10 1.24 -16.41
N ALA A 68 2.19 1.88 -15.66
CA ALA A 68 1.21 1.22 -14.80
C ALA A 68 0.42 0.17 -15.56
N GLU A 69 0.45 -1.06 -15.09
CA GLU A 69 -0.70 -1.94 -15.34
C GLU A 69 -1.79 -1.45 -14.38
N GLY A 70 -2.79 -0.76 -14.91
CA GLY A 70 -4.07 -0.57 -14.22
C GLY A 70 -4.59 -1.93 -13.76
N GLY A 71 -5.27 -1.96 -12.61
CA GLY A 71 -5.65 -3.17 -11.90
C GLY A 71 -6.05 -4.35 -12.80
N ASN A 72 -5.40 -5.49 -12.61
CA ASN A 72 -5.81 -6.74 -13.23
C ASN A 72 -6.97 -7.35 -12.43
N ASN A 73 -8.19 -7.28 -12.99
CA ASN A 73 -9.28 -8.29 -13.05
C ASN A 73 -9.58 -9.22 -11.84
N ASP A 74 -9.20 -8.91 -10.61
CA ASP A 74 -9.56 -9.69 -9.42
C ASP A 74 -10.97 -9.39 -8.88
N GLY A 75 -11.83 -8.74 -9.69
CA GLY A 75 -13.24 -8.48 -9.39
C GLY A 75 -13.45 -7.51 -8.22
N ARG A 76 -12.38 -6.98 -7.63
CA ARG A 76 -12.39 -5.86 -6.69
C ARG A 76 -11.87 -4.65 -7.44
N GLY A 77 -12.74 -4.12 -8.30
CA GLY A 77 -12.46 -2.91 -9.06
C GLY A 77 -11.97 -1.81 -8.12
N ASP A 78 -10.69 -1.49 -8.27
CA ASP A 78 -10.13 -0.21 -7.90
C ASP A 78 -10.93 0.85 -8.67
N ASP A 79 -11.81 1.56 -7.97
CA ASP A 79 -12.49 2.73 -8.47
C ASP A 79 -11.44 3.81 -8.78
N ALA A 80 -10.91 3.68 -9.99
CA ALA A 80 -10.05 4.60 -10.66
C ALA A 80 -10.63 6.01 -10.56
N SER A 81 -9.88 6.93 -9.96
CA SER A 81 -9.55 8.24 -10.57
C SER A 81 -9.10 9.30 -9.55
N THR A 82 -9.33 9.15 -8.24
CA THR A 82 -9.14 10.31 -7.33
C THR A 82 -7.71 10.49 -6.80
N TYR A 83 -6.91 9.42 -6.69
CA TYR A 83 -5.53 9.51 -6.17
C TYR A 83 -4.50 9.16 -7.26
N LYS A 84 -4.15 10.17 -8.04
CA LYS A 84 -3.12 10.13 -9.09
C LYS A 84 -1.74 9.87 -8.45
N GLY A 85 -1.26 8.62 -8.46
CA GLY A 85 0.12 8.30 -8.09
C GLY A 85 0.39 6.86 -7.65
N SER A 86 -0.53 6.22 -6.93
CA SER A 86 -0.27 4.87 -6.42
C SER A 86 -0.36 3.82 -7.52
N GLY A 87 0.68 3.01 -7.65
CA GLY A 87 0.77 2.00 -8.70
C GLY A 87 1.43 0.71 -8.24
N ARG A 88 1.39 -0.29 -9.12
CA ARG A 88 2.03 -1.60 -8.90
C ARG A 88 2.88 -1.94 -10.10
N ILE A 89 4.05 -2.54 -9.86
CA ILE A 89 4.88 -3.11 -10.92
C ILE A 89 5.21 -4.56 -10.60
N ASN A 90 5.09 -5.43 -11.60
CA ASN A 90 5.53 -6.80 -11.48
C ASN A 90 6.97 -6.93 -12.00
N ILE A 91 7.94 -7.06 -11.09
CA ILE A 91 9.37 -7.11 -11.43
C ILE A 91 9.73 -8.34 -12.26
N THR A 92 8.87 -9.36 -12.32
CA THR A 92 9.07 -10.56 -13.14
C THR A 92 8.82 -10.33 -14.63
N ASN A 93 8.23 -9.18 -15.00
CA ASN A 93 7.98 -8.79 -16.38
C ASN A 93 9.29 -8.62 -17.16
N ARG A 94 9.32 -9.10 -18.41
CA ARG A 94 10.53 -9.12 -19.26
C ARG A 94 11.15 -7.73 -19.47
N ARG A 95 10.34 -6.67 -19.47
CA ARG A 95 10.80 -5.28 -19.65
C ARG A 95 11.87 -4.85 -18.64
N PHE A 96 11.88 -5.47 -17.45
CA PHE A 96 12.83 -5.14 -16.39
C PHE A 96 14.18 -5.83 -16.54
N LYS A 97 14.32 -6.83 -17.42
CA LYS A 97 15.56 -7.60 -17.62
C LYS A 97 16.78 -6.72 -17.91
N THR A 98 16.58 -5.60 -18.59
CA THR A 98 17.67 -4.71 -19.07
C THR A 98 17.70 -3.35 -18.37
N GLN A 99 16.90 -3.15 -17.32
CA GLN A 99 16.85 -1.90 -16.54
C GLN A 99 17.91 -1.93 -15.43
N TYR A 100 19.17 -1.77 -15.82
CA TYR A 100 20.32 -1.88 -14.92
C TYR A 100 20.61 -0.59 -14.14
N ARG A 101 20.10 0.55 -14.60
CA ARG A 101 20.42 1.88 -14.02
C ARG A 101 19.32 2.36 -13.09
N GLU A 102 18.09 1.94 -13.35
CA GLU A 102 16.91 2.35 -12.64
C GLU A 102 16.75 1.56 -11.35
N VAL A 103 16.64 2.28 -10.24
CA VAL A 103 16.22 1.70 -8.95
C VAL A 103 14.75 1.31 -9.01
N LEU A 104 14.28 0.55 -8.01
CA LEU A 104 12.90 0.08 -7.97
C LEU A 104 11.89 1.26 -8.01
N ASP A 105 12.00 2.18 -7.06
CA ASP A 105 11.22 3.42 -7.00
C ASP A 105 12.14 4.58 -6.57
N PRO A 106 12.36 5.60 -7.42
CA PRO A 106 13.26 6.72 -7.11
C PRO A 106 12.74 7.65 -6.00
N THR A 107 11.45 7.58 -5.68
CA THR A 107 10.83 8.38 -4.61
C THR A 107 10.81 7.64 -3.27
N CYS A 108 11.15 6.35 -3.26
CA CYS A 108 11.14 5.53 -2.06
C CYS A 108 12.49 5.60 -1.35
N ASP A 109 12.43 5.73 -0.03
CA ASP A 109 13.60 5.76 0.83
C ASP A 109 13.78 4.45 1.61
N CYS A 110 13.31 3.32 1.10
CA CYS A 110 13.56 2.03 1.76
C CYS A 110 15.03 1.59 1.60
N HIS A 111 15.46 0.61 2.39
CA HIS A 111 16.81 0.03 2.24
C HIS A 111 17.08 -0.39 0.78
N VAL A 112 16.11 -1.01 0.11
CA VAL A 112 16.30 -1.50 -1.27
C VAL A 112 16.56 -0.36 -2.25
N CYS A 113 15.78 0.72 -2.16
CA CYS A 113 15.92 1.85 -3.06
C CYS A 113 17.16 2.69 -2.74
N ARG A 114 17.47 2.90 -1.45
CA ARG A 114 18.68 3.63 -1.02
C ARG A 114 19.99 2.93 -1.41
N GLN A 115 20.03 1.60 -1.33
CA GLN A 115 21.20 0.82 -1.75
C GLN A 115 21.36 0.72 -3.27
N GLY A 116 20.37 1.21 -4.04
CA GLY A 116 20.46 1.24 -5.49
C GLY A 116 20.30 -0.13 -6.16
N PHE A 117 19.59 -1.08 -5.54
CA PHE A 117 19.29 -2.35 -6.19
C PHE A 117 18.45 -2.08 -7.45
N SER A 118 19.02 -2.42 -8.61
CA SER A 118 18.39 -2.13 -9.89
C SER A 118 17.18 -3.03 -10.16
N ARG A 119 16.27 -2.55 -11.00
CA ARG A 119 15.12 -3.35 -11.45
C ARG A 119 15.55 -4.63 -12.15
N ALA A 120 16.62 -4.60 -12.94
CA ALA A 120 17.20 -5.79 -13.56
C ALA A 120 17.75 -6.80 -12.56
N TYR A 121 18.41 -6.33 -11.50
CA TYR A 121 18.90 -7.22 -10.44
C TYR A 121 17.74 -7.89 -9.70
N LEU A 122 16.72 -7.13 -9.32
CA LEU A 122 15.52 -7.68 -8.70
C LEU A 122 14.81 -8.67 -9.63
N HIS A 123 14.65 -8.34 -10.92
CA HIS A 123 14.12 -9.27 -11.93
C HIS A 123 14.92 -10.57 -11.98
N HIS A 124 16.25 -10.47 -11.98
CA HIS A 124 17.15 -11.63 -11.98
C HIS A 124 16.94 -12.51 -10.75
N LEU A 125 16.86 -11.96 -9.54
CA LEU A 125 16.61 -12.74 -8.31
C LEU A 125 15.32 -13.55 -8.40
N PHE A 126 14.24 -12.96 -8.94
CA PHE A 126 12.98 -13.67 -9.15
C PHE A 126 13.08 -14.76 -10.22
N LYS A 127 13.81 -14.53 -11.31
CA LYS A 127 14.04 -15.56 -12.34
C LYS A 127 14.92 -16.69 -11.84
N ALA A 128 15.89 -16.40 -10.98
CA ALA A 128 16.76 -17.37 -10.33
C ALA A 128 16.08 -18.12 -9.17
N ARG A 129 14.87 -17.71 -8.76
CA ARG A 129 14.14 -18.22 -7.59
C ARG A 129 14.91 -18.05 -6.27
N GLU A 130 15.64 -16.94 -6.17
CA GLU A 130 16.41 -16.58 -4.99
C GLU A 130 15.52 -15.94 -3.91
N PRO A 131 15.46 -16.48 -2.67
CA PRO A 131 14.61 -15.95 -1.59
C PRO A 131 14.90 -14.49 -1.23
N LEU A 132 16.11 -14.00 -1.49
CA LEU A 132 16.48 -12.60 -1.27
C LEU A 132 15.55 -11.64 -2.03
N GLY A 133 15.09 -12.01 -3.23
CA GLY A 133 14.14 -11.21 -4.00
C GLY A 133 12.83 -10.96 -3.24
N HIS A 134 12.32 -11.99 -2.56
CA HIS A 134 11.12 -11.88 -1.72
C HIS A 134 11.33 -10.94 -0.53
N GLN A 135 12.48 -11.04 0.13
CA GLN A 135 12.82 -10.20 1.28
C GLN A 135 12.94 -8.74 0.89
N LEU A 136 13.65 -8.44 -0.21
CA LEU A 136 13.82 -7.08 -0.72
C LEU A 136 12.45 -6.46 -1.08
N LEU A 137 11.59 -7.17 -1.82
CA LEU A 137 10.27 -6.65 -2.15
C LEU A 137 9.37 -6.48 -0.92
N ALA A 138 9.46 -7.37 0.08
CA ALA A 138 8.73 -7.20 1.34
C ALA A 138 9.18 -5.94 2.08
N ILE A 139 10.49 -5.68 2.18
CA ILE A 139 11.04 -4.47 2.80
C ILE A 139 10.53 -3.22 2.09
N HIS A 140 10.56 -3.22 0.75
CA HIS A 140 10.08 -2.10 -0.06
C HIS A 140 8.58 -1.85 0.13
N ASN A 141 7.76 -2.90 0.01
CA ASN A 141 6.31 -2.78 0.13
C ASN A 141 5.87 -2.36 1.54
N LEU A 142 6.52 -2.86 2.59
CA LEU A 142 6.24 -2.40 3.95
C LEU A 142 6.62 -0.94 4.15
N ARG A 143 7.73 -0.48 3.56
CA ARG A 143 8.09 0.95 3.59
C ARG A 143 7.04 1.80 2.87
N TYR A 144 6.56 1.36 1.72
CA TYR A 144 5.47 2.01 1.01
C TYR A 144 4.23 2.19 1.90
N MET A 145 3.78 1.11 2.57
CA MET A 145 2.62 1.16 3.46
C MET A 145 2.85 2.10 4.65
N ASN A 146 4.04 2.10 5.24
CA ASN A 146 4.39 3.02 6.32
C ASN A 146 4.34 4.49 5.85
N ASN A 147 4.84 4.77 4.65
CA ASN A 147 4.80 6.11 4.06
C ASN A 147 3.35 6.52 3.71
N LEU A 148 2.51 5.59 3.23
CA LEU A 148 1.09 5.82 3.04
C LEU A 148 0.41 6.25 4.36
N MET A 149 0.62 5.49 5.43
CA MET A 149 0.05 5.83 6.75
C MET A 149 0.57 7.17 7.27
N ALA A 150 1.85 7.49 7.04
CA ALA A 150 2.41 8.79 7.39
C ALA A 150 1.72 9.94 6.62
N ARG A 151 1.52 9.76 5.31
CA ARG A 151 0.82 10.75 4.47
C ARG A 151 -0.63 10.94 4.89
N ILE A 152 -1.33 9.87 5.25
CA ILE A 152 -2.71 9.94 5.76
C ILE A 152 -2.74 10.75 7.05
N ARG A 153 -1.87 10.44 8.03
CA ARG A 153 -1.79 11.22 9.28
C ARG A 153 -1.48 12.70 9.03
N SER A 154 -0.55 12.99 8.11
CA SER A 154 -0.23 14.37 7.73
C SER A 154 -1.36 15.08 7.00
N ALA A 155 -2.24 14.36 6.29
CA ALA A 155 -3.43 14.94 5.67
C ALA A 155 -4.52 15.25 6.70
N ILE A 156 -4.76 14.35 7.66
CA ILE A 156 -5.66 14.59 8.80
C ILE A 156 -5.21 15.82 9.60
N TRP A 157 -3.91 15.93 9.89
CA TRP A 157 -3.37 17.09 10.62
C TRP A 157 -3.55 18.43 9.88
N ARG A 158 -3.62 18.38 8.54
CA ARG A 158 -3.82 19.56 7.68
C ARG A 158 -5.28 19.77 7.27
N ASP A 159 -6.20 18.97 7.79
CA ASP A 159 -7.63 19.03 7.46
C ASP A 159 -7.90 18.87 5.94
N GLU A 160 -7.12 18.01 5.27
CA GLU A 160 -7.19 17.79 3.80
C GLU A 160 -7.98 16.54 3.38
N ILE A 161 -8.43 15.72 4.34
CA ILE A 161 -9.25 14.51 4.13
C ILE A 161 -10.23 14.29 5.28
#